data_AF-A0A2I0PTZ8-F1
#
_entry.id   AF-A0A2I0PTZ8-F1
#
_cell.length_a   1.000
_cell.length_b   1.000
_cell.length_c   1.000
_cell.angle_alpha   90.00
_cell.angle_beta   90.00
_cell.angle_gamma   90.00
#
_symmetry.space_group_name_H-M   'P 1'
#
loop_
_entity.id
_entity.type
_entity.pdbx_description
1 polymer ?
#
loop_
_entity_poly.entity_id
_entity_poly.type
_entity_poly.pdbx_seq_one_letter_code
_entity_poly.pdbx_strand_id
1 'polypeptide(L)'
;MKKTLLLLCLLFCLIIPAGAENSLTATLATGTGSPETPPQNASVYISEAQAAVAERNWTSALLLTTRGVTWYPGNADLLCLQGYSYRKMGQYGKSVEVVSRATLLDPKPVRYANRGYGYLALGNYTAALADAETGISLNANYTTNYGVKALALQGMGKNTGALAAIDQALALEPENAHYWHVKGGLLSTSGDCAGARDVLERSLALDPDYNLPYPGFVDARQNLAELNTTCIPAAPQGTKLPSPTKSSSGGIAIIGIIGALFVAGMRK
;
A
#
# COMPACT_ATOMS: atom_id res chain seq x y z
N MET A 1 -28.17 3.72 58.77
CA MET A 1 -27.53 2.71 59.65
C MET A 1 -26.83 1.72 58.72
N LYS A 2 -25.53 1.85 58.41
CA LYS A 2 -24.33 1.53 59.20
C LYS A 2 -24.31 0.09 59.73
N LYS A 3 -23.27 -0.65 59.29
CA LYS A 3 -22.55 -1.76 59.96
C LYS A 3 -23.18 -3.16 59.87
N THR A 4 -22.48 -4.30 59.82
CA THR A 4 -21.07 -4.70 59.70
C THR A 4 -21.10 -6.24 59.77
N LEU A 5 -20.46 -6.92 58.80
CA LEU A 5 -19.59 -8.09 58.95
C LEU A 5 -19.82 -9.08 60.13
N LEU A 6 -20.11 -10.35 59.81
CA LEU A 6 -19.62 -11.54 60.53
C LEU A 6 -19.74 -12.73 59.54
N LEU A 7 -18.69 -13.06 58.79
CA LEU A 7 -17.62 -13.99 59.14
C LEU A 7 -18.14 -15.38 59.58
N LEU A 8 -18.31 -16.29 58.61
CA LEU A 8 -18.13 -17.71 58.85
C LEU A 8 -17.09 -18.23 57.85
N CYS A 9 -15.83 -18.19 58.27
CA CYS A 9 -14.75 -18.96 57.67
C CYS A 9 -14.94 -20.43 58.07
N LEU A 10 -15.15 -21.30 57.11
CA LEU A 10 -14.76 -22.70 57.22
C LEU A 10 -14.02 -23.08 55.94
N LEU A 11 -12.79 -23.55 56.16
CA LEU A 11 -11.86 -24.05 55.18
C LEU A 11 -12.53 -25.00 54.20
N PHE A 12 -12.34 -24.77 52.90
CA PHE A 12 -12.29 -25.85 51.94
C PHE A 12 -11.02 -25.73 51.10
N CYS A 13 -10.17 -26.74 51.28
CA CYS A 13 -8.97 -26.98 50.53
C CYS A 13 -9.20 -26.91 49.02
N LEU A 14 -8.24 -26.31 48.33
CA LEU A 14 -7.61 -26.81 47.10
C LEU A 14 -8.26 -28.09 46.54
N ILE A 15 -9.04 -27.95 45.47
CA ILE A 15 -8.93 -28.71 44.22
C ILE A 15 -9.57 -27.82 43.15
N ILE A 16 -8.74 -27.25 42.29
CA ILE A 16 -9.19 -26.68 41.01
C ILE A 16 -9.47 -27.87 40.10
N PRO A 17 -10.69 -28.11 39.58
CA PRO A 17 -10.81 -28.92 38.40
C PRO A 17 -10.35 -28.06 37.22
N ALA A 18 -9.21 -28.42 36.64
CA ALA A 18 -8.79 -27.94 35.32
C ALA A 18 -9.86 -28.38 34.31
N GLY A 19 -10.82 -27.49 34.07
CA GLY A 19 -12.00 -27.73 33.25
C GLY A 19 -12.31 -26.51 32.41
N ALA A 20 -11.40 -26.16 31.50
CA ALA A 20 -11.65 -25.26 30.39
C ALA A 20 -10.56 -25.39 29.30
N GLU A 21 -10.08 -26.61 29.03
CA GLU A 21 -9.40 -26.91 27.75
C GLU A 21 -10.40 -27.66 26.87
N ASN A 22 -11.39 -26.93 26.38
CA ASN A 22 -12.30 -27.43 25.37
C ASN A 22 -11.56 -27.58 24.03
N SER A 23 -11.31 -28.84 23.68
CA SER A 23 -11.60 -29.43 22.37
C SER A 23 -10.88 -28.87 21.14
N LEU A 24 -9.54 -28.92 21.12
CA LEU A 24 -8.77 -28.88 19.86
C LEU A 24 -7.74 -30.01 19.70
N THR A 25 -7.53 -30.83 20.73
CA THR A 25 -6.48 -31.87 20.74
C THR A 25 -7.00 -33.31 20.77
N ALA A 26 -8.32 -33.53 20.88
CA ALA A 26 -8.91 -34.86 21.08
C ALA A 26 -9.63 -35.45 19.84
N THR A 27 -9.37 -34.96 18.63
CA THR A 27 -9.87 -35.57 17.38
C THR A 27 -8.73 -35.88 16.40
N LEU A 28 -7.58 -36.34 16.90
CA LEU A 28 -6.47 -36.82 16.08
C LEU A 28 -5.87 -38.11 16.65
N ALA A 29 -6.73 -39.08 16.97
CA ALA A 29 -6.29 -40.45 17.23
C ALA A 29 -7.42 -41.42 16.90
N THR A 30 -7.49 -41.83 15.63
CA THR A 30 -7.81 -43.19 15.13
C THR A 30 -8.05 -43.09 13.61
N GLY A 31 -7.04 -43.48 12.84
CA GLY A 31 -7.06 -43.41 11.38
C GLY A 31 -5.66 -43.64 10.83
N THR A 32 -5.17 -44.87 10.99
CA THR A 32 -3.92 -45.34 10.37
C THR A 32 -4.13 -45.46 8.87
N GLY A 33 -3.73 -44.43 8.15
CA GLY A 33 -3.74 -44.34 6.69
C GLY A 33 -4.00 -42.92 6.25
N SER A 34 -2.95 -42.17 5.89
CA SER A 34 -3.16 -40.99 5.04
C SER A 34 -3.93 -41.45 3.80
N PRO A 35 -4.96 -40.72 3.34
CA PRO A 35 -5.72 -41.15 2.17
C PRO A 35 -4.77 -41.45 1.00
N GLU A 36 -4.92 -42.59 0.32
CA GLU A 36 -4.07 -42.88 -0.86
C GLU A 36 -4.43 -41.97 -2.05
N THR A 37 -5.60 -41.33 -1.99
CA THR A 37 -6.10 -40.42 -3.02
C THR A 37 -6.50 -39.07 -2.41
N PRO A 38 -6.27 -37.94 -3.12
CA PRO A 38 -6.72 -36.64 -2.66
C PRO A 38 -8.24 -36.61 -2.43
N PRO A 39 -8.74 -35.97 -1.36
CA PRO A 39 -10.17 -35.93 -1.07
C PRO A 39 -10.97 -35.02 -2.02
N GLN A 40 -10.29 -34.11 -2.73
CA GLN A 40 -10.88 -33.22 -3.73
C GLN A 40 -9.84 -32.76 -4.75
N ASN A 41 -10.31 -32.27 -5.90
CA ASN A 41 -9.46 -31.73 -6.96
C ASN A 41 -8.71 -30.46 -6.50
N ALA A 42 -7.55 -30.20 -7.10
CA ALA A 42 -6.76 -28.99 -6.82
C ALA A 42 -7.57 -27.69 -7.01
N SER A 43 -8.47 -27.67 -8.01
CA SER A 43 -9.34 -26.52 -8.30
C SER A 43 -10.23 -26.13 -7.13
N VAL A 44 -10.68 -27.08 -6.31
CA VAL A 44 -11.54 -26.81 -5.14
C VAL A 44 -10.75 -26.06 -4.08
N TYR A 45 -9.54 -26.53 -3.75
CA TYR A 45 -8.64 -25.83 -2.83
C TYR A 45 -8.31 -24.42 -3.33
N ILE A 46 -8.10 -24.25 -4.64
CA ILE A 46 -7.82 -22.95 -5.26
C ILE A 46 -9.02 -22.01 -5.09
N SER A 47 -10.23 -22.45 -5.44
CA SER A 47 -11.43 -21.61 -5.36
C SER A 47 -11.77 -21.21 -3.92
N GLU A 48 -11.65 -22.13 -2.97
CA GLU A 48 -11.89 -21.84 -1.56
C GLU A 48 -10.84 -20.89 -0.99
N ALA A 49 -9.57 -21.08 -1.35
CA ALA A 49 -8.50 -20.18 -0.92
C ALA A 49 -8.67 -18.78 -1.52
N GLN A 50 -9.13 -18.67 -2.77
CA GLN A 50 -9.45 -17.39 -3.40
C GLN A 50 -10.62 -16.69 -2.70
N ALA A 51 -11.67 -17.43 -2.31
CA ALA A 51 -12.77 -16.88 -1.52
C ALA A 51 -12.27 -16.34 -0.17
N ALA A 52 -11.45 -17.13 0.54
CA ALA A 52 -10.84 -16.67 1.79
C ALA A 52 -9.93 -15.44 1.59
N VAL A 53 -9.21 -15.35 0.46
CA VAL A 53 -8.43 -14.16 0.09
C VAL A 53 -9.32 -12.94 -0.14
N ALA A 54 -10.46 -13.10 -0.82
CA ALA A 54 -11.42 -12.02 -1.06
C ALA A 54 -12.01 -11.48 0.25
N GLU A 55 -12.23 -12.35 1.23
CA GLU A 55 -12.65 -12.00 2.59
C GLU A 55 -11.49 -11.48 3.48
N ARG A 56 -10.26 -11.42 2.94
CA ARG A 56 -9.02 -11.09 3.69
C ARG A 56 -8.76 -12.04 4.88
N ASN A 57 -9.33 -13.25 4.85
CA ASN A 57 -9.09 -14.31 5.82
C ASN A 57 -7.81 -15.08 5.47
N TRP A 58 -6.67 -14.45 5.75
CA TRP A 58 -5.34 -14.97 5.39
C TRP A 58 -5.01 -16.32 6.05
N THR A 59 -5.50 -16.54 7.28
CA THR A 59 -5.33 -17.80 8.00
C THR A 59 -6.05 -18.94 7.30
N SER A 60 -7.31 -18.74 6.89
CA SER A 60 -8.07 -19.74 6.13
C SER A 60 -7.44 -20.00 4.76
N ALA A 61 -7.07 -18.94 4.04
CA ALA A 61 -6.40 -19.06 2.75
C ALA A 61 -5.09 -19.86 2.85
N LEU A 62 -4.28 -19.62 3.90
CA LEU A 62 -3.05 -20.36 4.14
C LEU A 62 -3.33 -21.83 4.50
N LEU A 63 -4.35 -22.10 5.32
CA LEU A 63 -4.74 -23.48 5.67
C LEU A 63 -5.17 -24.27 4.44
N LEU A 64 -6.03 -23.69 3.61
CA LEU A 64 -6.56 -24.31 2.39
C LEU A 64 -5.45 -24.59 1.38
N THR A 65 -4.59 -23.60 1.12
CA THR A 65 -3.45 -23.78 0.21
C THR A 65 -2.43 -24.78 0.75
N THR A 66 -2.17 -24.80 2.07
CA THR A 66 -1.28 -25.81 2.68
C THR A 66 -1.82 -27.22 2.49
N ARG A 67 -3.12 -27.45 2.72
CA ARG A 67 -3.77 -28.74 2.46
C ARG A 67 -3.71 -29.11 0.97
N GLY A 68 -3.97 -28.15 0.09
CA GLY A 68 -3.89 -28.36 -1.36
C GLY A 68 -2.48 -28.74 -1.82
N VAL A 69 -1.45 -28.03 -1.34
CA VAL A 69 -0.05 -28.29 -1.69
C VAL A 69 0.44 -29.64 -1.18
N THR A 70 -0.09 -30.16 -0.06
CA THR A 70 0.21 -31.52 0.42
C THR A 70 -0.17 -32.58 -0.63
N TRP A 71 -1.32 -32.42 -1.28
CA TRP A 71 -1.79 -33.35 -2.32
C TRP A 71 -1.22 -33.03 -3.71
N TYR A 72 -0.99 -31.75 -3.99
CA TYR A 72 -0.63 -31.24 -5.31
C TYR A 72 0.61 -30.33 -5.23
N PRO A 73 1.79 -30.86 -4.85
CA PRO A 73 2.98 -30.04 -4.59
C PRO A 73 3.56 -29.35 -5.83
N GLY A 74 3.15 -29.77 -7.03
CA GLY A 74 3.52 -29.18 -8.33
C GLY A 74 2.46 -28.23 -8.92
N ASN A 75 1.39 -27.90 -8.19
CA ASN A 75 0.38 -26.97 -8.68
C ASN A 75 0.82 -25.51 -8.42
N ALA A 76 1.18 -24.80 -9.49
CA ALA A 76 1.71 -23.44 -9.41
C ALA A 76 0.71 -22.40 -8.85
N ASP A 77 -0.59 -22.59 -9.08
CA ASP A 77 -1.61 -21.67 -8.58
C ASP A 77 -1.78 -21.79 -7.05
N LEU A 78 -1.77 -23.02 -6.52
CA LEU A 78 -1.77 -23.26 -5.07
C LEU A 78 -0.53 -22.67 -4.41
N LEU A 79 0.66 -22.88 -4.99
CA LEU A 79 1.91 -22.30 -4.49
C LEU A 79 1.89 -20.76 -4.54
N CYS A 80 1.36 -20.18 -5.61
CA CYS A 80 1.24 -18.74 -5.76
C CYS A 80 0.27 -18.14 -4.71
N LEU A 81 -0.89 -18.77 -4.48
CA LEU A 81 -1.85 -18.36 -3.46
C LEU A 81 -1.27 -18.53 -2.05
N GLN A 82 -0.58 -19.65 -1.77
CA GLN A 82 0.08 -19.86 -0.48
C GLN A 82 1.10 -18.76 -0.18
N GLY A 83 1.91 -18.43 -1.19
CA GLY A 83 2.88 -17.34 -1.09
C GLY A 83 2.25 -15.97 -0.90
N TYR A 84 1.12 -15.71 -1.58
CA TYR A 84 0.34 -14.49 -1.36
C TYR A 84 -0.18 -14.41 0.09
N SER A 85 -0.71 -15.51 0.63
CA SER A 85 -1.17 -15.58 2.03
C SER A 85 -0.02 -15.35 3.01
N TYR A 86 1.14 -16.00 2.82
CA TYR A 86 2.32 -15.75 3.65
C TYR A 86 2.73 -14.28 3.66
N ARG A 87 2.74 -13.63 2.48
CA ARG A 87 3.08 -12.21 2.36
C ARG A 87 2.11 -11.31 3.11
N LYS A 88 0.81 -11.59 3.01
CA LYS A 88 -0.22 -10.83 3.75
C LYS A 88 -0.15 -11.04 5.26
N MET A 89 0.45 -12.14 5.71
CA MET A 89 0.74 -12.42 7.13
C MET A 89 2.14 -11.98 7.57
N GLY A 90 2.87 -11.22 6.75
CA GLY A 90 4.22 -10.74 7.08
C GLY A 90 5.34 -11.80 7.00
N GLN A 91 5.03 -13.02 6.55
CA GLN A 91 6.00 -14.12 6.41
C GLN A 91 6.70 -14.06 5.04
N TYR A 92 7.43 -12.98 4.78
CA TYR A 92 7.97 -12.67 3.46
C TYR A 92 8.99 -13.70 2.95
N GLY A 93 9.85 -14.26 3.81
CA GLY A 93 10.80 -15.31 3.43
C GLY A 93 10.10 -16.56 2.89
N LYS A 94 9.08 -17.06 3.61
CA LYS A 94 8.28 -18.21 3.16
C LYS A 94 7.51 -17.91 1.88
N SER A 95 7.02 -16.68 1.73
CA SER A 95 6.40 -16.23 0.49
C SER A 95 7.36 -16.34 -0.70
N VAL A 96 8.58 -15.79 -0.57
CA VAL A 96 9.59 -15.86 -1.64
C VAL A 96 9.94 -17.30 -1.99
N GLU A 97 10.12 -18.16 -0.99
CA GLU A 97 10.44 -19.58 -1.18
C GLU A 97 9.36 -20.31 -2.01
N VAL A 98 8.10 -20.23 -1.57
CA VAL A 98 7.01 -20.96 -2.21
C VAL A 98 6.65 -20.39 -3.59
N VAL A 99 6.68 -19.06 -3.76
CA VAL A 99 6.41 -18.45 -5.07
C VAL A 99 7.58 -18.72 -6.03
N SER A 100 8.81 -18.88 -5.55
CA SER A 100 9.93 -19.28 -6.41
C SER A 100 9.69 -20.64 -7.07
N ARG A 101 9.15 -21.60 -6.33
CA ARG A 101 8.70 -22.87 -6.90
C ARG A 101 7.60 -22.66 -7.95
N ALA A 102 6.61 -21.80 -7.67
CA ALA A 102 5.55 -21.49 -8.63
C ALA A 102 6.08 -20.87 -9.94
N THR A 103 7.09 -19.99 -9.86
CA THR A 103 7.70 -19.36 -11.05
C THR A 103 8.45 -20.35 -11.94
N LEU A 104 9.02 -21.42 -11.36
CA LEU A 104 9.70 -22.47 -12.14
C LEU A 104 8.72 -23.41 -12.84
N LEU A 105 7.55 -23.65 -12.23
CA LEU A 105 6.53 -24.56 -12.74
C LEU A 105 5.69 -23.94 -13.86
N ASP A 106 5.29 -22.67 -13.71
CA ASP A 106 4.43 -21.97 -14.66
C ASP A 106 4.73 -20.46 -14.58
N PRO A 107 5.66 -19.94 -15.40
CA PRO A 107 6.02 -18.52 -15.41
C PRO A 107 4.83 -17.63 -15.81
N LYS A 108 4.37 -16.77 -14.88
CA LYS A 108 3.28 -15.80 -15.13
C LYS A 108 3.58 -14.44 -14.49
N PRO A 109 3.15 -13.32 -15.10
CA PRO A 109 3.39 -11.97 -14.59
C PRO A 109 3.02 -11.78 -13.12
N VAL A 110 1.88 -12.33 -12.69
CA VAL A 110 1.39 -12.27 -11.30
C VAL A 110 2.32 -12.95 -10.29
N ARG A 111 3.01 -14.03 -10.68
CA ARG A 111 3.90 -14.77 -9.77
C ARG A 111 5.18 -13.99 -9.52
N TYR A 112 5.73 -13.37 -10.57
CA TYR A 112 6.86 -12.45 -10.44
C TYR A 112 6.49 -11.22 -9.61
N ALA A 113 5.32 -10.62 -9.83
CA ALA A 113 4.86 -9.52 -8.98
C ALA A 113 4.75 -9.93 -7.50
N ASN A 114 4.16 -11.12 -7.24
CA ASN A 114 3.96 -11.61 -5.88
C ASN A 114 5.30 -11.86 -5.16
N ARG A 115 6.26 -12.50 -5.83
CA ARG A 115 7.61 -12.72 -5.30
C ARG A 115 8.38 -11.41 -5.17
N GLY A 116 8.28 -10.52 -6.15
CA GLY A 116 8.87 -9.20 -6.15
C GLY A 116 8.45 -8.37 -4.95
N TYR A 117 7.16 -8.37 -4.58
CA TYR A 117 6.71 -7.76 -3.32
C TYR A 117 7.26 -8.44 -2.07
N GLY A 118 7.47 -9.75 -2.10
CA GLY A 118 8.19 -10.46 -1.04
C GLY A 118 9.62 -9.95 -0.89
N TYR A 119 10.34 -9.78 -2.00
CA TYR A 119 11.69 -9.21 -2.00
C TYR A 119 11.74 -7.76 -1.54
N LEU A 120 10.79 -6.92 -1.94
CA LEU A 120 10.67 -5.53 -1.46
C LEU A 120 10.56 -5.48 0.07
N ALA A 121 9.71 -6.32 0.65
CA ALA A 121 9.53 -6.39 2.10
C ALA A 121 10.76 -6.92 2.85
N LEU A 122 11.63 -7.66 2.16
CA LEU A 122 12.92 -8.13 2.68
C LEU A 122 14.07 -7.15 2.40
N GLY A 123 13.81 -6.02 1.75
CA GLY A 123 14.84 -5.05 1.35
C GLY A 123 15.72 -5.51 0.18
N ASN A 124 15.39 -6.61 -0.49
CA ASN A 124 16.13 -7.09 -1.66
C ASN A 124 15.65 -6.42 -2.94
N TYR A 125 15.96 -5.13 -3.09
CA TYR A 125 15.49 -4.31 -4.20
C TYR A 125 16.00 -4.80 -5.57
N THR A 126 17.23 -5.33 -5.63
CA THR A 126 17.80 -5.87 -6.87
C THR A 126 16.99 -7.07 -7.39
N ALA A 127 16.64 -8.03 -6.52
CA ALA A 127 15.82 -9.17 -6.91
C ALA A 127 14.38 -8.76 -7.25
N ALA A 128 13.80 -7.80 -6.51
CA ALA A 128 12.49 -7.25 -6.83
C ALA A 128 12.45 -6.59 -8.21
N LEU A 129 13.49 -5.83 -8.58
CA LEU A 129 13.61 -5.21 -9.89
C LEU A 129 13.69 -6.26 -11.01
N ALA A 130 14.50 -7.30 -10.83
CA ALA A 130 14.63 -8.38 -11.81
C ALA A 130 13.30 -9.13 -12.02
N ASP A 131 12.56 -9.41 -10.94
CA ASP A 131 11.23 -10.01 -11.02
C ASP A 131 10.25 -9.08 -11.74
N ALA A 132 10.25 -7.79 -11.43
CA ALA A 132 9.39 -6.82 -12.10
C ALA A 132 9.65 -6.75 -13.61
N GLU A 133 10.92 -6.72 -14.02
CA GLU A 133 11.30 -6.69 -15.45
C GLU A 133 10.90 -7.98 -16.16
N THR A 134 11.10 -9.13 -15.51
CA THR A 134 10.65 -10.42 -16.05
C THR A 134 9.13 -10.43 -16.21
N GLY A 135 8.38 -10.00 -15.20
CA GLY A 135 6.93 -9.94 -15.25
C GLY A 135 6.37 -8.98 -16.31
N ILE A 136 7.01 -7.81 -16.49
CA ILE A 136 6.69 -6.86 -17.57
C ILE A 136 6.95 -7.49 -18.94
N SER A 137 8.08 -8.21 -19.11
CA SER A 137 8.39 -8.87 -20.38
C SER A 137 7.39 -9.96 -20.76
N LEU A 138 6.78 -10.63 -19.77
CA LEU A 138 5.73 -11.63 -19.99
C LEU A 138 4.38 -11.00 -20.33
N ASN A 139 4.05 -9.85 -19.73
CA ASN A 139 2.85 -9.09 -20.05
C ASN A 139 3.00 -7.62 -19.62
N ALA A 140 3.19 -6.74 -20.60
CA ALA A 140 3.35 -5.31 -20.38
C ALA A 140 2.06 -4.61 -19.93
N ASN A 141 0.89 -5.26 -19.99
CA ASN A 141 -0.38 -4.73 -19.50
C ASN A 141 -0.67 -5.13 -18.04
N TYR A 142 0.16 -5.99 -17.43
CA TYR A 142 0.00 -6.36 -16.02
C TYR A 142 0.69 -5.32 -15.12
N THR A 143 -0.07 -4.28 -14.78
CA THR A 143 0.39 -3.04 -14.11
C THR A 143 1.16 -3.28 -12.82
N THR A 144 0.83 -4.33 -12.07
CA THR A 144 1.41 -4.59 -10.75
C THR A 144 2.93 -4.74 -10.79
N ASN A 145 3.50 -5.25 -11.89
CA ASN A 145 4.96 -5.34 -12.02
C ASN A 145 5.61 -3.96 -12.16
N TYR A 146 4.95 -2.95 -12.73
CA TYR A 146 5.47 -1.58 -12.73
C TYR A 146 5.45 -0.96 -11.33
N GLY A 147 4.45 -1.28 -10.50
CA GLY A 147 4.43 -0.91 -9.09
C GLY A 147 5.62 -1.50 -8.32
N VAL A 148 5.90 -2.80 -8.51
CA VAL A 148 7.08 -3.46 -7.94
C VAL A 148 8.37 -2.80 -8.44
N LYS A 149 8.48 -2.51 -9.75
CA LYS A 149 9.63 -1.82 -10.34
C LYS A 149 9.85 -0.45 -9.71
N ALA A 150 8.80 0.35 -9.56
CA ALA A 150 8.86 1.69 -8.99
C ALA A 150 9.40 1.65 -7.55
N LEU A 151 8.82 0.78 -6.71
CA LEU A 151 9.26 0.61 -5.32
C LEU A 151 10.69 0.05 -5.21
N ALA A 152 11.08 -0.87 -6.09
CA ALA A 152 12.44 -1.40 -6.12
C ALA A 152 13.44 -0.30 -6.49
N LEU A 153 13.16 0.48 -7.53
CA LEU A 153 14.00 1.60 -7.95
C LEU A 153 14.07 2.70 -6.88
N GLN A 154 12.97 2.98 -6.18
CA GLN A 154 12.94 3.89 -5.03
C GLN A 154 13.87 3.41 -3.91
N GLY A 155 13.78 2.14 -3.52
CA GLY A 155 14.67 1.54 -2.51
C GLY A 155 16.15 1.58 -2.89
N MET A 156 16.44 1.66 -4.20
CA MET A 156 17.80 1.84 -4.74
C MET A 156 18.20 3.32 -4.94
N GLY A 157 17.35 4.28 -4.56
CA GLY A 157 17.58 5.72 -4.77
C GLY A 157 17.48 6.21 -6.22
N LYS A 158 16.90 5.40 -7.12
CA LYS A 158 16.77 5.69 -8.56
C LYS A 158 15.44 6.38 -8.89
N ASN A 159 15.21 7.56 -8.31
CA ASN A 159 13.91 8.25 -8.32
C ASN A 159 13.35 8.52 -9.72
N THR A 160 14.17 8.96 -10.68
CA THR A 160 13.70 9.23 -12.06
C THR A 160 13.12 7.98 -12.73
N GLY A 161 13.79 6.83 -12.58
CA GLY A 161 13.30 5.57 -13.13
C GLY A 161 12.06 5.05 -12.38
N ALA A 162 11.99 5.29 -11.08
CA ALA A 162 10.83 4.92 -10.28
C ALA A 162 9.58 5.72 -10.67
N LEU A 163 9.71 7.04 -10.89
CA LEU A 163 8.63 7.90 -11.39
C LEU A 163 8.16 7.44 -12.78
N ALA A 164 9.09 7.16 -13.69
CA ALA A 164 8.73 6.64 -15.00
C ALA A 164 7.96 5.31 -14.91
N ALA A 165 8.36 4.39 -14.03
CA ALA A 165 7.67 3.13 -13.84
C ALA A 165 6.25 3.32 -13.26
N ILE A 166 6.08 4.16 -12.24
CA ILE A 166 4.76 4.39 -11.64
C ILE A 166 3.83 5.16 -12.58
N ASP A 167 4.36 6.05 -13.41
CA ASP A 167 3.58 6.74 -14.44
C ASP A 167 3.07 5.78 -15.52
N GLN A 168 3.85 4.77 -15.90
CA GLN A 168 3.36 3.69 -16.78
C GLN A 168 2.24 2.89 -16.12
N ALA A 169 2.35 2.59 -14.82
CA ALA A 169 1.30 1.90 -14.08
C ALA A 169 -0.02 2.72 -14.05
N LEU A 170 0.08 4.02 -13.77
CA LEU A 170 -1.05 4.95 -13.74
C LEU A 170 -1.66 5.23 -15.12
N ALA A 171 -0.87 5.19 -16.19
CA ALA A 171 -1.40 5.30 -17.56
C ALA A 171 -2.33 4.13 -17.92
N LEU A 172 -2.04 2.94 -17.38
CA LEU A 172 -2.84 1.72 -17.59
C LEU A 172 -4.00 1.60 -16.57
N GLU A 173 -3.77 2.01 -15.31
CA GLU A 173 -4.76 1.97 -14.23
C GLU A 173 -4.81 3.32 -13.48
N PRO A 174 -5.52 4.32 -14.03
CA PRO A 174 -5.55 5.68 -13.47
C PRO A 174 -6.32 5.80 -12.15
N GLU A 175 -7.10 4.80 -11.77
CA GLU A 175 -7.92 4.78 -10.54
C GLU A 175 -7.31 3.91 -9.43
N ASN A 176 -6.04 3.53 -9.55
CA ASN A 176 -5.38 2.71 -8.56
C ASN A 176 -4.76 3.58 -7.44
N ALA A 177 -5.40 3.60 -6.27
CA ALA A 177 -4.93 4.34 -5.09
C ALA A 177 -3.48 4.02 -4.72
N HIS A 178 -3.06 2.75 -4.85
CA HIS A 178 -1.68 2.33 -4.57
C HIS A 178 -0.67 3.11 -5.40
N TYR A 179 -0.90 3.24 -6.71
CA TYR A 179 0.06 3.88 -7.59
C TYR A 179 0.14 5.40 -7.35
N TRP A 180 -0.97 6.03 -6.99
CA TRP A 180 -0.98 7.42 -6.56
C TRP A 180 -0.19 7.64 -5.26
N HIS A 181 -0.35 6.76 -4.25
CA HIS A 181 0.44 6.83 -3.01
C HIS A 181 1.94 6.65 -3.28
N VAL A 182 2.32 5.64 -4.08
CA VAL A 182 3.73 5.42 -4.45
C VAL A 182 4.31 6.64 -5.16
N LYS A 183 3.57 7.23 -6.11
CA LYS A 183 3.99 8.48 -6.78
C LYS A 183 4.17 9.63 -5.78
N GLY A 184 3.28 9.77 -4.80
CA GLY A 184 3.39 10.78 -3.75
C GLY A 184 4.67 10.66 -2.92
N GLY A 185 5.02 9.43 -2.52
CA GLY A 185 6.29 9.16 -1.85
C GLY A 185 7.50 9.55 -2.69
N LEU A 186 7.47 9.23 -3.99
CA LEU A 186 8.55 9.59 -4.93
C LEU A 186 8.71 11.09 -5.13
N LEU A 187 7.61 11.83 -5.29
CA LEU A 187 7.64 13.29 -5.42
C LEU A 187 8.12 13.95 -4.12
N SER A 188 7.67 13.46 -2.97
CA SER A 188 8.13 13.92 -1.65
C SER A 188 9.65 13.76 -1.50
N THR A 189 10.19 12.57 -1.78
CA THR A 189 11.64 12.32 -1.72
C THR A 189 12.45 13.12 -2.75
N SER A 190 11.81 13.63 -3.80
CA SER A 190 12.44 14.47 -4.82
C SER A 190 12.29 15.98 -4.53
N GLY A 191 11.63 16.35 -3.43
CA GLY A 191 11.41 17.73 -3.00
C GLY A 191 10.21 18.42 -3.64
N ASP A 192 9.44 17.75 -4.50
CA ASP A 192 8.20 18.29 -5.08
C ASP A 192 7.02 18.07 -4.12
N CYS A 193 6.97 18.86 -3.07
CA CYS A 193 5.95 18.74 -2.03
C CYS A 193 4.55 19.14 -2.51
N ALA A 194 4.44 20.05 -3.47
CA ALA A 194 3.16 20.45 -4.04
C ALA A 194 2.58 19.29 -4.85
N GLY A 195 3.36 18.74 -5.79
CA GLY A 195 2.94 17.57 -6.56
C GLY A 195 2.69 16.35 -5.69
N ALA A 196 3.51 16.12 -4.65
CA ALA A 196 3.31 15.02 -3.71
C ALA A 196 1.96 15.12 -2.97
N ARG A 197 1.57 16.33 -2.54
CA ARG A 197 0.28 16.58 -1.88
C ARG A 197 -0.88 16.21 -2.80
N ASP A 198 -0.88 16.73 -4.03
CA ASP A 198 -1.96 16.53 -4.99
C ASP A 198 -2.21 15.04 -5.27
N VAL A 199 -1.13 14.27 -5.46
CA VAL A 199 -1.26 12.83 -5.75
C VAL A 199 -1.60 11.99 -4.51
N LEU A 200 -1.18 12.39 -3.31
CA LEU A 200 -1.57 11.72 -2.06
C LEU A 200 -3.05 11.97 -1.74
N GLU A 201 -3.53 13.19 -1.96
CA GLU A 201 -4.96 13.52 -1.85
C GLU A 201 -5.78 12.71 -2.86
N ARG A 202 -5.29 12.54 -4.10
CA ARG A 202 -5.93 11.65 -5.09
C ARG A 202 -5.97 10.20 -4.63
N SER A 203 -4.89 9.68 -4.04
CA SER A 203 -4.87 8.33 -3.47
C SER A 203 -5.95 8.15 -2.39
N LEU A 204 -6.04 9.09 -1.45
CA LEU A 204 -6.99 9.04 -0.34
C LEU A 204 -8.43 9.28 -0.77
N ALA A 205 -8.65 10.03 -1.86
CA ALA A 205 -9.97 10.19 -2.46
C ALA A 205 -10.47 8.88 -3.11
N LEU A 206 -9.56 8.05 -3.64
CA LEU A 206 -9.89 6.74 -4.21
C LEU A 206 -10.09 5.67 -3.13
N ASP A 207 -9.24 5.67 -2.10
CA ASP A 207 -9.35 4.78 -0.94
C ASP A 207 -8.89 5.54 0.33
N PRO A 208 -9.84 6.01 1.16
CA PRO A 208 -9.55 6.78 2.38
C PRO A 208 -8.75 6.02 3.44
N ASP A 209 -8.77 4.68 3.39
CA ASP A 209 -8.06 3.81 4.32
C ASP A 209 -6.85 3.13 3.65
N TYR A 210 -6.42 3.65 2.50
CA TYR A 210 -5.28 3.11 1.77
C TYR A 210 -4.00 3.17 2.62
N ASN A 211 -3.35 2.01 2.73
CA ASN A 211 -2.05 1.86 3.39
C ASN A 211 -1.15 0.93 2.57
N LEU A 212 0.13 1.30 2.46
CA LEU A 212 1.17 0.41 1.93
C LEU A 212 1.45 -0.70 2.95
N PRO A 213 1.19 -1.97 2.62
CA PRO A 213 1.32 -3.07 3.58
C PRO A 213 2.78 -3.53 3.79
N TYR A 214 3.77 -2.71 3.45
CA TYR A 214 5.18 -3.10 3.41
C TYR A 214 5.98 -2.44 4.54
N PRO A 215 6.86 -3.18 5.25
CA PRO A 215 7.69 -2.61 6.30
C PRO A 215 8.52 -1.43 5.78
N GLY A 216 8.59 -0.35 6.57
CA GLY A 216 9.35 0.84 6.22
C GLY A 216 8.61 1.86 5.34
N PHE A 217 7.38 1.59 4.94
CA PHE A 217 6.52 2.56 4.26
C PHE A 217 5.38 2.99 5.19
N VAL A 218 5.19 4.29 5.35
CA VAL A 218 4.07 4.87 6.11
C VAL A 218 2.83 4.99 5.23
N ASP A 219 1.66 5.09 5.87
CA ASP A 219 0.39 5.23 5.15
C ASP A 219 0.27 6.59 4.45
N ALA A 220 -0.68 6.71 3.51
CA ALA A 220 -0.85 7.93 2.71
C ALA A 220 -1.26 9.15 3.55
N ARG A 221 -2.03 8.95 4.63
CA ARG A 221 -2.42 10.03 5.56
C ARG A 221 -1.22 10.55 6.35
N GLN A 222 -0.36 9.66 6.81
CA GLN A 222 0.88 10.00 7.50
C GLN A 222 1.84 10.76 6.59
N ASN A 223 2.05 10.29 5.36
CA ASN A 223 2.84 11.02 4.36
C ASN A 223 2.30 12.44 4.12
N LEU A 224 0.98 12.58 3.97
CA LEU A 224 0.33 13.88 3.74
C LEU A 224 0.47 14.80 4.96
N ALA A 225 0.28 14.27 6.17
CA ALA A 225 0.44 15.02 7.42
C ALA A 225 1.90 15.48 7.61
N GLU A 226 2.87 14.60 7.32
CA GLU A 226 4.29 14.93 7.38
C GLU A 226 4.62 16.07 6.41
N LEU A 227 4.21 15.97 5.14
CA LEU A 227 4.41 17.02 4.14
C LEU A 227 3.87 18.39 4.56
N ASN A 228 2.74 18.42 5.26
CA ASN A 228 2.14 19.67 5.74
C ASN A 228 2.93 20.33 6.88
N THR A 229 3.82 19.59 7.54
CA THR A 229 4.63 20.09 8.67
C THR A 229 6.09 20.32 8.30
N THR A 230 6.66 19.45 7.45
CA THR A 230 8.09 19.45 7.13
C THR A 230 8.41 20.25 5.88
N CYS A 231 7.43 20.41 4.98
CA CYS A 231 7.63 21.12 3.73
C CYS A 231 6.75 22.37 3.67
N ILE A 232 7.34 23.51 4.04
CA ILE A 232 6.73 24.82 3.78
C ILE A 232 6.65 24.97 2.25
N PRO A 233 5.47 25.16 1.64
CA PRO A 233 5.39 25.41 0.21
C PRO A 233 6.32 26.56 -0.13
N ALA A 234 7.16 26.40 -1.16
CA ALA A 234 7.87 27.53 -1.73
C ALA A 234 6.82 28.62 -1.96
N ALA A 235 7.05 29.83 -1.41
CA ALA A 235 6.15 30.96 -1.56
C ALA A 235 5.67 30.99 -3.01
N PRO A 236 4.35 31.11 -3.27
CA PRO A 236 3.80 30.99 -4.61
C PRO A 236 4.69 31.82 -5.52
N GLN A 237 5.34 31.18 -6.50
CA GLN A 237 6.16 31.91 -7.45
C GLN A 237 5.24 32.97 -8.00
N GLY A 238 5.54 34.23 -7.65
CA GLY A 238 4.61 35.32 -7.80
C GLY A 238 4.03 35.22 -9.18
N THR A 239 2.70 35.17 -9.27
CA THR A 239 2.01 35.38 -10.53
C THR A 239 2.69 36.59 -11.13
N LYS A 240 3.37 36.39 -12.27
CA LYS A 240 4.08 37.45 -12.96
C LYS A 240 3.03 38.52 -13.17
N LEU A 241 3.11 39.60 -12.38
CA LEU A 241 2.16 40.71 -12.49
C LEU A 241 2.17 41.06 -13.98
N PRO A 242 1.01 41.11 -14.66
CA PRO A 242 0.99 41.47 -16.06
C PRO A 242 1.80 42.76 -16.19
N SER A 243 2.85 42.70 -17.02
CA SER A 243 3.72 43.83 -17.29
C SER A 243 2.82 45.03 -17.62
N PRO A 244 3.05 46.22 -17.04
CA PRO A 244 2.26 47.38 -17.40
C PRO A 244 2.33 47.53 -18.91
N THR A 245 1.19 47.36 -19.58
CA THR A 245 1.06 47.66 -20.99
C THR A 245 1.49 49.10 -21.16
N LYS A 246 2.48 49.34 -22.02
CA LYS A 246 2.85 50.69 -22.44
C LYS A 246 1.58 51.39 -22.89
N SER A 247 1.14 52.37 -22.10
CA SER A 247 0.18 53.37 -22.54
C SER A 247 0.77 54.02 -23.78
N SER A 248 0.21 53.70 -24.94
CA SER A 248 0.51 54.40 -26.17
C SER A 248 -0.08 55.79 -26.05
N SER A 249 0.81 56.76 -25.86
CA SER A 249 0.58 58.18 -26.08
C SER A 249 -0.09 58.41 -27.44
N GLY A 250 -1.40 58.66 -27.43
CA GLY A 250 -2.12 59.41 -28.46
C GLY A 250 -2.41 60.78 -27.87
N GLY A 251 -1.81 61.83 -28.43
CA GLY A 251 -1.94 63.20 -27.95
C GLY A 251 -3.27 63.87 -28.29
N ILE A 252 -3.31 65.17 -27.92
CA ILE A 252 -4.34 66.20 -28.20
C ILE A 252 -5.46 66.20 -27.13
N ALA A 253 -5.86 67.30 -26.48
CA ALA A 253 -5.65 68.73 -26.65
C ALA A 253 -5.64 69.46 -25.29
N ILE A 254 -4.86 70.54 -25.25
CA ILE A 254 -4.91 71.62 -24.26
C ILE A 254 -6.21 72.41 -24.49
N ILE A 255 -7.09 72.49 -23.49
CA ILE A 255 -8.04 73.60 -23.35
C ILE A 255 -8.04 74.01 -21.88
N GLY A 256 -7.54 75.22 -21.62
CA GLY A 256 -7.52 75.82 -20.30
C GLY A 256 -8.88 76.29 -19.85
N ILE A 257 -9.14 76.17 -18.55
CA ILE A 257 -10.12 76.99 -17.85
C ILE A 257 -9.47 77.47 -16.55
N ILE A 258 -9.26 78.79 -16.53
CA ILE A 258 -8.95 79.65 -15.40
C ILE A 258 -10.21 79.72 -14.52
N GLY A 259 -10.08 79.63 -13.20
CA GLY A 259 -11.22 79.89 -12.31
C GLY A 259 -10.98 79.69 -10.82
N ALA A 260 -10.51 80.75 -10.16
CA ALA A 260 -10.76 81.21 -8.79
C ALA A 260 -10.57 80.22 -7.60
N LEU A 261 -9.59 80.44 -6.71
CA LEU A 261 -9.61 81.35 -5.53
C LEU A 261 -10.62 80.96 -4.43
N PHE A 262 -10.12 80.46 -3.28
CA PHE A 262 -10.47 80.79 -1.87
C PHE A 262 -9.67 79.83 -0.97
N VAL A 263 -8.49 80.20 -0.44
CA VAL A 263 -8.18 80.96 0.79
C VAL A 263 -8.54 80.28 2.12
N ALA A 264 -7.49 80.16 2.95
CA ALA A 264 -7.41 79.99 4.41
C ALA A 264 -7.81 78.62 4.99
N GLY A 265 -7.07 78.00 5.92
CA GLY A 265 -6.03 78.51 6.80
C GLY A 265 -6.50 78.50 8.26
N MET A 266 -5.81 77.70 9.07
CA MET A 266 -5.60 77.81 10.54
C MET A 266 -6.60 77.21 11.54
N ARG A 267 -6.07 76.19 12.25
CA ARG A 267 -5.99 76.05 13.73
C ARG A 267 -7.04 76.76 14.59
N LYS A 268 -7.80 75.97 15.36
CA LYS A 268 -7.52 75.68 16.78
C LYS A 268 -8.19 74.38 17.18
#